data_AF-A0A8D8A988-F1
#
_entry.id   AF-A0A8D8A988-F1
#
_cell.length_a   1.000
_cell.length_b   1.000
_cell.length_c   1.000
_cell.angle_alpha   90.00
_cell.angle_beta   90.00
_cell.angle_gamma   90.00
#
_symmetry.space_group_name_H-M   'P 1'
#
loop_
_entity.id
_entity.type
_entity.pdbx_description
1 polymer ?
#
loop_
_entity_poly.entity_id
_entity_poly.type
_entity_poly.pdbx_seq_one_letter_code
_entity_poly.pdbx_strand_id
1 'polypeptide(L)'
;MNRTAAGAAANVSSVRWVDFTEHMSSTFQEVYANSLYTDVTLVLADGSCLQASRMVLAMASEFFEDIFSSASSSMVALLGGGLQEIRVVIPDVRYAVMKQVLNFVYTGQVHMNGREMADFIEACQLFQLKGLSYKNGDINGIKISGSNIITPEQYEYEELQDAFAEEVPDDGVVESEVG
;
A
#
# COMPACT_ATOMS: atom_id res chain seq x y z
N MET A 1 4.66 69.52 -23.40
CA MET A 1 5.79 68.56 -23.56
C MET A 1 5.44 67.27 -22.82
N ASN A 2 5.11 66.19 -23.54
CA ASN A 2 4.87 64.86 -22.94
C ASN A 2 6.20 64.13 -22.74
N ARG A 3 6.47 63.65 -21.53
CA ARG A 3 7.51 62.63 -21.27
C ARG A 3 6.84 61.33 -20.86
N THR A 4 6.74 60.45 -21.84
CA THR A 4 6.52 59.01 -21.70
C THR A 4 7.75 58.42 -21.00
N ALA A 5 7.57 57.73 -19.88
CA ALA A 5 8.56 56.77 -19.39
C ALA A 5 7.81 55.46 -19.13
N ALA A 6 8.01 54.54 -20.06
CA ALA A 6 7.45 53.20 -20.07
C ALA A 6 7.82 52.46 -18.77
N GLY A 7 6.84 51.83 -18.13
CA GLY A 7 7.09 50.82 -17.11
C GLY A 7 7.84 49.67 -17.75
N ALA A 8 9.06 49.41 -17.29
CA ALA A 8 9.81 48.22 -17.66
C ALA A 8 9.10 47.00 -17.07
N ALA A 9 8.41 46.23 -17.90
CA ALA A 9 7.93 44.92 -17.52
C ALA A 9 9.15 44.03 -17.23
N ALA A 10 9.29 43.58 -15.99
CA ALA A 10 10.35 42.64 -15.61
C ALA A 10 10.18 41.36 -16.44
N ASN A 11 11.19 41.00 -17.23
CA ASN A 11 11.18 39.77 -18.01
C ASN A 11 11.32 38.56 -17.07
N VAL A 12 10.19 37.98 -16.67
CA VAL A 12 10.18 36.75 -15.87
C VAL A 12 10.44 35.56 -16.78
N SER A 13 11.49 34.80 -16.47
CA SER A 13 11.80 33.52 -17.13
C SER A 13 11.52 32.36 -16.18
N SER A 14 10.87 31.30 -16.65
CA SER A 14 10.62 30.06 -15.89
C SER A 14 11.25 28.86 -16.60
N VAL A 15 11.71 27.89 -15.80
CA VAL A 15 12.33 26.64 -16.28
C VAL A 15 11.55 25.46 -15.73
N ARG A 16 11.34 24.45 -16.56
CA ARG A 16 10.72 23.17 -16.19
C ARG A 16 11.69 22.04 -16.52
N TRP A 17 11.87 21.11 -15.60
CA TRP A 17 12.49 19.83 -15.90
C TRP A 17 11.43 18.92 -16.53
N VAL A 18 11.63 18.58 -17.81
CA VAL A 18 10.65 17.85 -18.64
C VAL A 18 10.30 16.49 -18.04
N ASP A 19 11.30 15.72 -17.60
CA ASP A 19 11.14 14.32 -17.18
C ASP A 19 11.22 14.14 -15.66
N PHE A 20 10.96 15.20 -14.88
CA PHE A 20 11.07 15.16 -13.42
C PHE A 20 10.23 14.05 -12.79
N THR A 21 8.98 13.90 -13.21
CA THR A 21 8.05 12.90 -12.63
C THR A 21 8.51 11.46 -12.91
N GLU A 22 8.95 11.16 -14.13
CA GLU A 22 9.44 9.83 -14.49
C GLU A 22 10.74 9.50 -13.75
N HIS A 23 11.67 10.46 -13.71
CA HIS A 23 12.93 10.30 -12.97
C HIS A 23 12.70 10.08 -11.47
N MET A 24 11.82 10.86 -10.84
CA MET A 24 11.46 10.66 -9.43
C MET A 24 10.78 9.32 -9.19
N SER A 25 9.87 8.90 -10.07
CA SER A 25 9.21 7.59 -9.96
C SER A 25 10.22 6.43 -10.01
N SER A 26 11.12 6.44 -10.98
CA SER A 26 12.21 5.44 -11.07
C SER A 26 13.10 5.45 -9.83
N THR A 27 13.41 6.63 -9.31
CA THR A 27 14.23 6.78 -8.11
C THR A 27 13.56 6.14 -6.88
N PHE A 28 12.26 6.35 -6.67
CA PHE A 28 11.54 5.72 -5.57
C PHE A 28 11.47 4.19 -5.70
N GLN A 29 11.37 3.66 -6.92
CA GLN A 29 11.44 2.22 -7.17
C GLN A 29 12.80 1.64 -6.75
N GLU A 30 13.90 2.31 -7.10
CA GLU A 30 15.25 1.90 -6.69
C GLU A 30 15.46 1.98 -5.18
N VAL A 31 14.95 3.03 -4.55
CA VAL A 31 14.98 3.20 -3.09
C VAL A 31 14.27 2.03 -2.41
N TYR A 32 13.10 1.64 -2.90
CA TYR A 32 12.36 0.50 -2.36
C TYR A 32 13.07 -0.83 -2.61
N ALA A 33 13.50 -1.09 -3.84
CA ALA A 33 14.13 -2.35 -4.24
C ALA A 33 15.43 -2.62 -3.44
N ASN A 34 16.18 -1.56 -3.14
CA ASN A 34 17.44 -1.65 -2.40
C ASN A 34 17.29 -1.36 -0.90
N SER A 35 16.07 -1.13 -0.40
CA SER A 35 15.79 -0.76 0.99
C SER A 35 16.66 0.43 1.47
N LEU A 36 16.80 1.45 0.62
CA LEU A 36 17.58 2.64 0.95
C LEU A 36 16.75 3.60 1.80
N TYR A 37 17.43 4.34 2.69
CA TYR A 37 16.81 5.40 3.50
C TYR A 37 15.60 4.93 4.33
N THR A 38 15.63 3.66 4.76
CA THR A 38 14.63 3.08 5.65
C THR A 38 14.97 3.37 7.10
N ASP A 39 14.03 3.99 7.81
CA ASP A 39 14.15 4.42 9.22
C ASP A 39 12.98 3.90 10.09
N VAL A 40 12.08 3.11 9.48
CA VAL A 40 10.94 2.48 10.14
C VAL A 40 10.94 0.98 9.88
N THR A 41 10.72 0.21 10.95
CA THR A 41 10.38 -1.22 10.88
C THR A 41 8.89 -1.40 11.14
N LEU A 42 8.20 -2.05 10.21
CA LEU A 42 6.82 -2.51 10.38
C LEU A 42 6.83 -3.96 10.83
N VAL A 43 6.27 -4.25 12.00
CA VAL A 43 6.16 -5.59 12.57
C VAL A 43 4.73 -6.08 12.37
N LEU A 44 4.57 -7.22 11.69
CA LEU A 44 3.26 -7.74 11.30
C LEU A 44 2.76 -8.83 12.25
N ALA A 45 1.52 -9.27 12.03
CA ALA A 45 0.82 -10.24 12.87
C ALA A 45 1.61 -11.52 13.16
N ASP A 46 2.33 -12.03 12.15
CA ASP A 46 3.15 -13.24 12.22
C ASP A 46 4.56 -13.00 12.78
N GLY A 47 4.84 -11.79 13.27
CA GLY A 47 6.15 -11.38 13.77
C GLY A 47 7.16 -11.04 12.67
N SER A 48 6.78 -11.16 11.40
CA SER A 48 7.63 -10.74 10.27
C SER A 48 7.84 -9.22 10.29
N CYS A 49 8.95 -8.78 9.68
CA CYS A 49 9.34 -7.38 9.68
C CYS A 49 9.54 -6.88 8.24
N LEU A 50 9.06 -5.66 7.97
CA LEU A 50 9.29 -4.93 6.72
C LEU A 50 9.96 -3.58 7.03
N GLN A 51 11.00 -3.27 6.26
CA GLN A 51 11.70 -1.97 6.34
C GLN A 51 11.04 -0.97 5.39
N ALA A 52 10.88 0.27 5.84
CA ALA A 52 10.31 1.35 5.03
C ALA A 52 10.85 2.72 5.45
N SER A 53 10.68 3.71 4.58
CA SER A 53 10.95 5.11 4.89
C SER A 53 9.72 5.78 5.51
N ARG A 54 9.91 6.36 6.69
CA ARG A 54 8.92 7.17 7.43
C ARG A 54 8.33 8.28 6.56
N MET A 55 9.20 8.96 5.82
CA MET A 55 8.81 10.11 4.97
C MET A 55 7.85 9.67 3.88
N VAL A 56 8.18 8.58 3.16
CA VAL A 56 7.33 8.06 2.09
C VAL A 56 5.98 7.59 2.64
N LEU A 57 6.00 6.86 3.76
CA LEU A 57 4.78 6.40 4.42
C LEU A 57 3.88 7.56 4.86
N ALA A 58 4.42 8.60 5.52
CA ALA A 58 3.65 9.77 5.94
C ALA A 58 3.06 10.55 4.75
N MET A 59 3.81 10.67 3.65
CA MET A 59 3.31 11.33 2.44
C MET A 59 2.21 10.53 1.75
N ALA A 60 2.24 9.19 1.86
CA ALA A 60 1.31 8.32 1.17
C ALA A 60 0.08 7.94 2.02
N SER A 61 0.10 8.14 3.33
CA SER A 61 -0.92 7.64 4.26
C SER A 61 -1.17 8.63 5.40
N GLU A 62 -2.43 8.95 5.65
CA GLU A 62 -2.84 9.78 6.80
C GLU A 62 -2.62 9.02 8.12
N PHE A 63 -2.95 7.72 8.17
CA PHE A 63 -2.71 6.85 9.32
C PHE A 63 -1.25 6.87 9.78
N PHE A 64 -0.29 6.70 8.86
CA PHE A 64 1.12 6.72 9.21
C PHE A 64 1.61 8.13 9.57
N GLU A 65 1.10 9.17 8.91
CA GLU A 65 1.42 10.56 9.27
C GLU A 65 1.01 10.88 10.72
N ASP A 66 -0.19 10.47 11.14
CA ASP A 66 -0.68 10.65 12.52
C ASP A 66 0.17 9.89 13.54
N ILE A 67 0.55 8.65 13.23
CA ILE A 67 1.45 7.86 14.08
C ILE A 67 2.81 8.54 14.24
N PHE A 68 3.41 9.00 13.13
CA PHE A 68 4.76 9.55 13.18
C PHE A 68 4.80 10.97 13.77
N SER A 69 3.77 11.78 13.54
CA SER A 69 3.66 13.13 14.12
C SER A 69 3.47 13.08 15.64
N SER A 70 2.62 12.16 16.12
CA SER A 70 2.42 11.92 17.56
C SER A 70 3.66 11.31 18.21
N ALA A 71 4.29 10.31 17.57
CA ALA A 71 5.53 9.69 18.04
C ALA A 71 6.68 10.69 18.09
N SER A 72 6.84 11.56 17.10
CA SER A 72 7.88 12.60 17.11
C SER A 72 7.69 13.61 18.24
N SER A 73 6.47 13.82 18.71
CA SER A 73 6.17 14.73 19.82
C SER A 73 6.44 14.09 21.19
N SER A 74 6.19 12.79 21.33
CA SER A 74 6.32 12.07 22.62
C SER A 74 7.71 11.45 22.83
N MET A 75 8.30 10.87 21.77
CA MET A 75 9.55 10.11 21.84
C MET A 75 10.79 11.03 21.91
N VAL A 76 10.75 12.19 21.23
CA VAL A 76 11.83 13.20 21.28
C VAL A 76 11.94 13.85 22.67
N ALA A 77 10.83 13.94 23.41
CA ALA A 77 10.81 14.53 24.75
C ALA A 77 11.40 13.60 25.84
N LEU A 78 11.31 12.27 25.67
CA LEU A 78 11.66 11.31 26.72
C LEU A 78 13.07 10.71 26.59
N LEU A 79 13.67 10.69 25.39
CA LEU A 79 14.86 9.87 25.11
C LEU A 79 16.10 10.62 24.64
N GLY A 80 16.20 11.93 24.91
CA GLY A 80 17.49 12.64 24.83
C GLY A 80 18.22 12.50 23.48
N GLY A 81 17.53 12.73 22.36
CA GLY A 81 18.16 13.07 21.07
C GLY A 81 18.96 11.97 20.34
N GLY A 82 18.68 10.69 20.56
CA GLY A 82 19.27 9.60 19.75
C GLY A 82 18.51 9.33 18.44
N LEU A 83 19.24 8.93 17.37
CA LEU A 83 18.68 8.38 16.13
C LEU A 83 18.02 7.03 16.42
N GLN A 84 16.72 7.04 16.74
CA GLN A 84 15.97 5.83 17.03
C GLN A 84 15.22 5.33 15.79
N GLU A 85 15.44 4.05 15.46
CA GLU A 85 14.61 3.26 14.55
C GLU A 85 13.18 3.19 15.13
N ILE A 86 12.18 3.65 14.37
CA ILE A 86 10.77 3.59 14.80
C ILE A 86 10.19 2.23 14.43
N ARG A 87 9.56 1.55 15.39
CA ARG A 87 8.86 0.28 15.15
C ARG A 87 7.36 0.48 15.24
N VAL A 88 6.64 0.12 14.18
CA VAL A 88 5.17 0.17 14.13
C VAL A 88 4.65 -1.25 14.07
N VAL A 89 3.81 -1.64 15.04
CA VAL A 89 3.19 -2.97 15.07
C VAL A 89 1.84 -2.89 14.38
N ILE A 90 1.62 -3.77 13.41
CA ILE A 90 0.41 -3.86 12.59
C ILE A 90 -0.15 -5.29 12.73
N PRO A 91 -1.04 -5.53 13.71
CA PRO A 91 -1.51 -6.87 14.02
C PRO A 91 -2.57 -7.39 13.03
N ASP A 92 -3.24 -6.50 12.29
CA ASP A 92 -4.42 -6.86 11.48
C ASP A 92 -4.09 -7.13 10.00
N VAL A 93 -2.82 -7.06 9.60
CA VAL A 93 -2.42 -7.18 8.19
C VAL A 93 -1.35 -8.26 8.01
N ARG A 94 -1.59 -9.16 7.07
CA ARG A 94 -0.66 -10.24 6.68
C ARG A 94 0.56 -9.69 5.93
N TYR A 95 1.69 -10.39 6.04
CA TYR A 95 2.92 -10.03 5.33
C TYR A 95 2.77 -9.82 3.83
N ALA A 96 2.10 -10.74 3.15
CA ALA A 96 1.90 -10.65 1.70
C ALA A 96 1.16 -9.36 1.30
N VAL A 97 0.07 -9.05 2.01
CA VAL A 97 -0.76 -7.86 1.76
C VAL A 97 0.01 -6.58 2.09
N MET A 98 0.72 -6.53 3.23
CA MET A 98 1.49 -5.32 3.56
C MET A 98 2.62 -5.06 2.58
N LYS A 99 3.28 -6.13 2.09
CA LYS A 99 4.29 -6.02 1.05
C LYS A 99 3.70 -5.46 -0.26
N GLN A 100 2.48 -5.87 -0.62
CA GLN A 100 1.75 -5.32 -1.77
C GLN A 100 1.42 -3.84 -1.58
N VAL A 101 0.95 -3.44 -0.39
CA VAL A 101 0.69 -2.02 -0.05
C VAL A 101 1.97 -1.19 -0.18
N LEU A 102 3.09 -1.65 0.38
CA LEU A 102 4.36 -0.94 0.24
C LEU A 102 4.76 -0.82 -1.24
N ASN A 103 4.73 -1.92 -2.00
CA ASN A 103 5.06 -1.88 -3.42
C ASN A 103 4.17 -0.86 -4.17
N PHE A 104 2.87 -0.83 -3.87
CA PHE A 104 1.95 0.16 -4.44
C PHE A 104 2.32 1.59 -4.05
N VAL A 105 2.70 1.85 -2.80
CA VAL A 105 3.13 3.18 -2.31
C VAL A 105 4.39 3.69 -3.03
N TYR A 106 5.36 2.82 -3.29
CA TYR A 106 6.64 3.23 -3.91
C TYR A 106 6.59 3.28 -5.45
N THR A 107 5.70 2.50 -6.07
CA THR A 107 5.69 2.35 -7.54
C THR A 107 4.43 2.88 -8.21
N GLY A 108 3.36 3.11 -7.44
CA GLY A 108 2.04 3.50 -7.94
C GLY A 108 1.23 2.37 -8.56
N GLN A 109 1.76 1.13 -8.58
CA GLN A 109 1.09 -0.03 -9.14
C GLN A 109 1.46 -1.32 -8.41
N VAL A 110 0.61 -2.34 -8.51
CA VAL A 110 0.88 -3.64 -7.90
C VAL A 110 0.15 -4.72 -8.70
N HIS A 111 0.77 -5.89 -8.79
CA HIS A 111 0.17 -7.06 -9.42
C HIS A 111 -0.11 -8.09 -8.32
N MET A 112 -1.31 -8.64 -8.32
CA MET A 112 -1.75 -9.62 -7.33
C MET A 112 -2.88 -10.47 -7.92
N ASN A 113 -3.16 -11.58 -7.25
CA ASN A 113 -4.28 -12.44 -7.64
C ASN A 113 -5.62 -11.84 -7.16
N GLY A 114 -6.73 -12.24 -7.77
CA GLY A 114 -8.06 -11.78 -7.34
C GLY A 114 -8.35 -12.01 -5.85
N ARG A 115 -7.70 -13.01 -5.22
CA ARG A 115 -7.86 -13.38 -3.80
C ARG A 115 -7.21 -12.44 -2.84
N GLU A 116 -6.17 -11.78 -3.30
CA GLU A 116 -5.44 -10.81 -2.49
C GLU A 116 -5.99 -9.41 -2.69
N MET A 117 -6.79 -9.18 -3.74
CA MET A 117 -7.35 -7.87 -4.06
C MET A 117 -8.28 -7.34 -2.97
N ALA A 118 -9.17 -8.19 -2.42
CA ALA A 118 -10.08 -7.78 -1.37
C ALA A 118 -9.31 -7.30 -0.12
N ASP A 119 -8.40 -8.13 0.38
CA ASP A 119 -7.52 -7.79 1.51
C ASP A 119 -6.64 -6.57 1.25
N PHE A 120 -6.15 -6.42 0.02
CA PHE A 120 -5.35 -5.25 -0.38
C PHE A 120 -6.19 -3.97 -0.31
N ILE A 121 -7.43 -3.99 -0.82
CA ILE A 121 -8.33 -2.83 -0.78
C ILE A 121 -8.68 -2.48 0.67
N GLU A 122 -8.96 -3.49 1.49
CA GLU A 122 -9.21 -3.30 2.92
C GLU A 122 -7.97 -2.71 3.63
N ALA A 123 -6.77 -3.19 3.31
CA ALA A 123 -5.54 -2.64 3.85
C ALA A 123 -5.31 -1.18 3.41
N CYS A 124 -5.60 -0.83 2.14
CA CYS A 124 -5.53 0.56 1.68
C CYS A 124 -6.49 1.47 2.45
N GLN A 125 -7.70 0.99 2.74
CA GLN A 125 -8.69 1.68 3.58
C GLN A 125 -8.18 1.87 5.01
N LEU A 126 -7.69 0.80 5.62
CA LEU A 126 -7.14 0.80 6.98
C LEU A 126 -6.00 1.82 7.13
N PHE A 127 -5.07 1.83 6.18
CA PHE A 127 -3.94 2.76 6.17
C PHE A 127 -4.30 4.13 5.61
N GLN A 128 -5.54 4.36 5.16
CA GLN A 128 -6.01 5.65 4.64
C GLN A 128 -5.03 6.24 3.62
N LEU A 129 -4.71 5.46 2.57
CA LEU A 129 -3.79 5.94 1.53
C LEU A 129 -4.35 7.20 0.87
N LYS A 130 -3.51 8.22 0.77
CA LYS A 130 -3.86 9.53 0.21
C LYS A 130 -4.05 9.43 -1.30
N GLY A 131 -4.95 10.26 -1.83
CA GLY A 131 -5.31 10.25 -3.25
C GLY A 131 -6.30 9.15 -3.64
N LEU A 132 -6.69 8.29 -2.70
CA LEU A 132 -7.75 7.31 -2.86
C LEU A 132 -9.00 7.75 -2.09
N SER A 133 -10.19 7.35 -2.55
CA SER A 133 -11.44 7.64 -1.83
C SER A 133 -12.25 6.38 -1.63
N TYR A 134 -12.66 6.15 -0.38
CA TYR A 134 -13.33 4.95 0.07
C TYR A 134 -14.79 5.28 0.36
N LYS A 135 -15.70 4.85 -0.51
CA LYS A 135 -17.15 5.11 -0.36
C LYS A 135 -17.93 3.85 -0.66
N ASN A 136 -18.83 3.47 0.25
CA ASN A 136 -19.73 2.31 0.08
C ASN A 136 -19.02 0.99 -0.25
N GLY A 137 -17.81 0.76 0.28
CA GLY A 137 -17.01 -0.44 -0.02
C GLY A 137 -16.19 -0.35 -1.31
N ASP A 138 -16.39 0.69 -2.12
CA ASP A 138 -15.62 0.93 -3.34
C ASP A 138 -14.41 1.84 -3.10
N ILE A 139 -13.33 1.57 -3.83
CA ILE A 139 -12.11 2.36 -3.86
C ILE A 139 -12.01 3.15 -5.17
N ASN A 140 -11.99 4.47 -5.06
CA ASN A 140 -11.81 5.38 -6.19
C ASN A 140 -10.34 5.83 -6.26
N GLY A 141 -9.86 6.12 -7.48
CA GLY A 141 -8.48 6.54 -7.72
C GLY A 141 -7.53 5.40 -8.13
N ILE A 142 -8.01 4.16 -8.16
CA ILE A 142 -7.29 3.00 -8.68
C ILE A 142 -7.96 2.52 -9.98
N LYS A 143 -7.15 2.18 -10.98
CA LYS A 143 -7.61 1.49 -12.19
C LYS A 143 -7.24 0.00 -12.09
N ILE A 144 -8.23 -0.86 -11.91
CA ILE A 144 -8.03 -2.30 -11.93
C ILE A 144 -8.12 -2.78 -13.38
N SER A 145 -7.05 -3.42 -13.88
CA SER A 145 -7.02 -3.99 -15.24
C SER A 145 -6.83 -5.50 -15.13
N GLY A 146 -7.87 -6.27 -15.45
CA GLY A 146 -7.85 -7.75 -15.41
C GLY A 146 -9.27 -8.33 -15.32
N SER A 147 -9.51 -9.48 -15.98
CA SER A 147 -10.87 -10.02 -16.20
C SER A 147 -11.47 -10.84 -15.05
N ASN A 148 -10.73 -11.12 -13.97
CA ASN A 148 -11.18 -11.99 -12.87
C ASN A 148 -11.03 -11.30 -11.50
N ILE A 149 -11.76 -10.21 -11.28
CA ILE A 149 -11.96 -9.68 -9.92
C ILE A 149 -13.00 -10.60 -9.27
N ILE A 150 -12.57 -11.43 -8.34
CA ILE A 150 -13.48 -12.22 -7.52
C ILE A 150 -13.98 -11.26 -6.43
N THR A 151 -15.28 -11.02 -6.37
CA THR A 151 -15.89 -10.17 -5.34
C THR A 151 -15.88 -10.90 -3.98
N PRO A 152 -15.93 -10.18 -2.85
CA PRO A 152 -16.06 -10.82 -1.51
C PRO A 152 -17.21 -11.82 -1.44
N GLU A 153 -18.31 -11.54 -2.14
CA GLU A 153 -19.44 -12.46 -2.26
C GLU A 153 -19.04 -13.76 -2.98
N GLN A 154 -18.26 -13.68 -4.06
CA GLN A 154 -17.79 -14.85 -4.80
C GLN A 154 -16.80 -15.71 -4.00
N TYR A 155 -16.01 -15.11 -3.09
CA TYR A 155 -15.15 -15.86 -2.16
C TYR A 155 -15.95 -16.76 -1.23
N GLU A 156 -17.03 -16.23 -0.67
CA GLU A 156 -17.87 -16.93 0.30
C GLU A 156 -18.55 -18.16 -0.36
N TYR A 157 -18.93 -18.05 -1.64
CA TYR A 157 -19.48 -19.19 -2.39
C TYR A 157 -18.43 -20.27 -2.72
N GLU A 158 -17.20 -19.90 -3.04
CA GLU A 158 -16.13 -20.86 -3.34
C GLU A 158 -15.66 -21.61 -2.08
N GLU A 159 -15.49 -20.92 -0.95
CA GLU A 159 -15.14 -21.56 0.33
C GLU A 159 -16.19 -22.57 0.79
N LEU A 160 -17.48 -22.25 0.60
CA LEU A 160 -18.55 -23.19 0.87
C LEU A 160 -18.48 -24.41 -0.06
N GLN A 161 -18.20 -24.23 -1.35
CA GLN A 161 -18.08 -25.35 -2.29
C GLN A 161 -16.91 -26.27 -1.96
N ASP A 162 -15.75 -25.73 -1.58
CA ASP A 162 -14.59 -26.52 -1.15
C ASP A 162 -14.89 -27.28 0.15
N ALA A 163 -15.56 -26.65 1.11
CA ALA A 163 -15.98 -27.30 2.36
C ALA A 163 -16.98 -28.45 2.14
N PHE A 164 -17.90 -28.30 1.19
CA PHE A 164 -18.84 -29.38 0.81
C PHE A 164 -18.18 -30.50 -0.02
N ALA A 165 -17.09 -30.20 -0.74
CA ALA A 165 -16.37 -31.20 -1.52
C ALA A 165 -15.55 -32.17 -0.64
N GLU A 166 -15.08 -31.73 0.53
CA GLU A 166 -14.37 -32.58 1.51
C GLU A 166 -15.30 -33.53 2.30
N GLU A 167 -16.62 -33.30 2.31
CA GLU A 167 -17.57 -34.11 3.09
C GLU A 167 -18.12 -35.35 2.38
N VAL A 168 -17.73 -35.64 1.13
CA VAL A 168 -18.18 -36.88 0.46
C VAL A 168 -17.36 -38.06 0.99
N PRO A 169 -17.94 -38.99 1.79
CA PRO A 169 -17.23 -40.19 2.16
C PRO A 169 -17.05 -41.03 0.90
N ASP A 170 -15.84 -41.53 0.69
CA ASP A 170 -15.53 -42.57 -0.30
C ASP A 170 -16.29 -43.85 0.10
N ASP A 171 -17.56 -43.92 -0.30
CA ASP A 171 -18.39 -45.10 -0.09
C ASP A 171 -17.87 -46.17 -1.08
N GLY A 172 -16.88 -46.91 -0.58
CA GLY A 172 -16.16 -47.93 -1.33
C GLY A 172 -17.11 -48.88 -2.03
N VAL A 173 -17.09 -48.86 -3.35
CA VAL A 173 -17.76 -49.86 -4.18
C VAL A 173 -17.02 -51.18 -4.00
N VAL A 174 -17.47 -51.98 -3.05
CA VAL A 174 -17.13 -53.41 -2.97
C VAL A 174 -17.86 -54.10 -4.11
N GLU A 175 -17.20 -54.21 -5.27
CA GLU A 175 -17.64 -55.11 -6.33
C GLU A 175 -17.54 -56.55 -5.81
N SER A 176 -18.72 -57.15 -5.62
CA SER A 176 -18.87 -58.57 -5.33
C SER A 176 -18.92 -59.31 -6.65
N GLU A 177 -17.78 -59.83 -7.11
CA GLU A 177 -17.78 -60.86 -8.16
C GLU A 177 -18.24 -62.19 -7.55
N VAL A 178 -19.45 -62.58 -7.95
CA VAL A 178 -19.99 -63.94 -7.81
C VAL A 178 -19.89 -64.60 -9.19
N GLY A 179 -19.16 -65.71 -9.29
CA GLY A 179 -19.14 -66.54 -10.51
C GLY A 179 -17.89 -67.39 -10.66
#